data_AF-A0A7Y1SXQ2-F1
#
_entry.id   AF-A0A7Y1SXQ2-F1
#
_cell.length_a   1.000
_cell.length_b   1.000
_cell.length_c   1.000
_cell.angle_alpha   90.00
_cell.angle_beta   90.00
_cell.angle_gamma   90.00
#
_symmetry.space_group_name_H-M   'P 1'
#
loop_
_entity.id
_entity.type
_entity.pdbx_description
1 polymer ?
#
loop_
_entity_poly.entity_id
_entity_poly.type
_entity_poly.pdbx_seq_one_letter_code
_entity_poly.pdbx_strand_id
1 'polypeptide(L)'
;PRSIELFNQVQSAINQSGASFAVLLGDNAYPDGTHADYDNRFRRETVPEALIWNRSQIDYAAIGNHDVDLQGGLGFRATFSNPIPIAGVTAPATPPAAFPAEHNYSFDYGMAHFTVIDSNTKSLTEELASWAAADLAASHSRWKIVVLHHPVTGAPDRIATLTDYYKELIPTLVEQGVDLLLAGHSHSYGWTYPMTGFMGDQPTFVLDTDRRYEEDAGVIQVISGVGGTDVRNFARPGWPHPVVAAGFASDANGRAESGFSRVTVSKEELKVDYMAADGDVIDSFSIIAEPEPDIAAKLGLANPATGEWVLRHPDGAIDRFYFGNPGDKPLYGDWDCDGTSSPGMYRESNGFVYLKNDNTTGPADVDFFFGMDGDVPIAGDWNGDGCDTISIYRQALGAVFISNVLRTATAETDYFFGNPQDRPFSGDFDGDGIDTVGLYRETSGLAYLRNEHTTGPADIEFFYGVANDAIIAADWNSDGQDTVGIFRQTARRFYLSNRNQQGNADLELRGFGSGQAVAD
;
A
#
# COMPACT_ATOMS: atom_id res chain seq x y z
N PRO A 1 20.58 -17.13 -35.37
CA PRO A 1 21.46 -16.09 -34.79
C PRO A 1 21.68 -16.38 -33.31
N ARG A 2 22.87 -16.19 -32.77
CA ARG A 2 23.25 -16.59 -31.40
C ARG A 2 22.26 -16.12 -30.30
N SER A 3 21.56 -15.01 -30.53
CA SER A 3 20.54 -14.47 -29.62
C SER A 3 19.30 -15.37 -29.44
N ILE A 4 18.82 -16.06 -30.48
CA ILE A 4 17.64 -16.93 -30.34
C ILE A 4 17.96 -18.20 -29.54
N GLU A 5 19.20 -18.69 -29.63
CA GLU A 5 19.64 -19.86 -28.86
C GLU A 5 19.73 -19.53 -27.36
N LEU A 6 20.31 -18.38 -27.00
CA LEU A 6 20.35 -17.91 -25.61
C LEU A 6 18.95 -17.64 -25.07
N PHE A 7 18.09 -17.02 -25.88
CA PHE A 7 16.69 -16.82 -25.52
C PHE A 7 15.98 -18.14 -25.21
N ASN A 8 16.09 -19.15 -26.08
CA ASN A 8 15.46 -20.46 -25.86
C ASN A 8 16.00 -21.16 -24.60
N GLN A 9 17.29 -21.01 -24.30
CA GLN A 9 17.88 -21.54 -23.07
C GLN A 9 17.26 -20.91 -21.82
N VAL A 10 17.16 -19.57 -21.77
CA VAL A 10 16.51 -18.85 -20.66
C VAL A 10 15.04 -19.24 -20.55
N GLN A 11 14.32 -19.29 -21.68
CA GLN A 11 12.90 -19.70 -21.70
C GLN A 11 12.71 -21.12 -21.16
N SER A 12 13.60 -22.05 -21.53
CA SER A 12 13.61 -23.41 -21.01
C SER A 12 13.85 -23.47 -19.51
N ALA A 13 14.75 -22.64 -18.97
CA ALA A 13 15.01 -22.56 -17.54
C ALA A 13 13.81 -22.02 -16.77
N ILE A 14 13.14 -20.97 -17.28
CA ILE A 14 11.93 -20.41 -16.65
C ILE A 14 10.79 -21.45 -16.66
N ASN A 15 10.60 -22.19 -17.75
CA ASN A 15 9.61 -23.26 -17.84
C ASN A 15 9.78 -24.33 -16.73
N GLN A 16 10.99 -24.49 -16.20
CA GLN A 16 11.33 -25.44 -15.14
C GLN A 16 11.36 -24.81 -13.74
N SER A 17 11.23 -23.48 -13.64
CA SER A 17 11.41 -22.74 -12.39
C SER A 17 10.24 -22.87 -11.40
N GLY A 18 9.07 -23.31 -11.87
CA GLY A 18 7.82 -23.30 -11.07
C GLY A 18 7.23 -21.90 -10.86
N ALA A 19 7.69 -20.89 -11.61
CA ALA A 19 7.11 -19.55 -11.57
C ALA A 19 5.61 -19.58 -11.88
N SER A 20 4.85 -18.77 -11.13
CA SER A 20 3.41 -18.62 -11.31
C SER A 20 3.04 -17.81 -12.55
N PHE A 21 3.89 -16.84 -12.91
CA PHE A 21 3.77 -15.99 -14.08
C PHE A 21 5.14 -15.39 -14.41
N ALA A 22 5.27 -14.80 -15.59
CA ALA A 22 6.43 -14.05 -16.03
C ALA A 22 6.11 -12.56 -16.19
N VAL A 23 7.03 -11.71 -15.74
CA VAL A 23 7.02 -10.28 -16.07
C VAL A 23 8.08 -10.04 -17.13
N LEU A 24 7.66 -9.60 -18.31
CA LEU A 24 8.58 -9.28 -19.40
C LEU A 24 8.91 -7.79 -19.37
N LEU A 25 10.19 -7.45 -19.18
CA LEU A 25 10.65 -6.08 -18.90
C LEU A 25 10.88 -5.23 -20.17
N GLY A 26 10.14 -5.51 -21.26
CA GLY A 26 10.32 -4.86 -22.56
C GLY A 26 11.43 -5.44 -23.43
N ASP A 27 11.48 -4.99 -24.68
CA ASP A 27 12.25 -5.59 -25.78
C ASP A 27 11.88 -7.07 -25.95
N ASN A 28 10.58 -7.29 -26.09
CA ASN A 28 10.00 -8.62 -26.15
C ASN A 28 10.29 -9.30 -27.50
N ALA A 29 10.58 -8.55 -28.56
CA ALA A 29 11.05 -9.14 -29.80
C ALA A 29 12.07 -8.23 -30.50
N TYR A 30 13.08 -8.85 -31.12
CA TYR A 30 14.17 -8.17 -31.83
C TYR A 30 14.17 -8.56 -33.31
N PRO A 31 14.66 -7.68 -34.20
CA PRO A 31 15.29 -6.41 -33.89
C PRO A 31 14.33 -5.22 -33.76
N ASP A 32 13.12 -5.30 -34.32
CA ASP A 32 12.29 -4.10 -34.51
C ASP A 32 10.82 -4.28 -34.07
N GLY A 33 10.51 -5.36 -33.35
CA GLY A 33 9.17 -5.59 -32.80
C GLY A 33 8.11 -5.93 -33.86
N THR A 34 8.52 -6.42 -35.02
CA THR A 34 7.58 -6.79 -36.10
C THR A 34 6.82 -8.08 -35.75
N HIS A 35 5.68 -8.34 -36.40
CA HIS A 35 4.98 -9.63 -36.25
C HIS A 35 5.90 -10.83 -36.52
N ALA A 36 6.84 -10.71 -37.47
CA ALA A 36 7.79 -11.77 -37.76
C ALA A 36 8.77 -12.01 -36.60
N ASP A 37 9.18 -10.95 -35.90
CA ASP A 37 10.09 -11.07 -34.75
C ASP A 37 9.38 -11.75 -33.56
N TYR A 38 8.14 -11.36 -33.30
CA TYR A 38 7.28 -12.01 -32.31
C TYR A 38 6.98 -13.46 -32.67
N ASP A 39 6.70 -13.73 -33.95
CA ASP A 39 6.49 -15.09 -34.43
C ASP A 39 7.74 -15.96 -34.22
N ASN A 40 8.93 -15.42 -34.48
CA ASN A 40 10.18 -16.14 -34.28
C ASN A 40 10.44 -16.49 -32.80
N ARG A 41 9.84 -15.75 -31.87
CA ARG A 41 9.96 -15.99 -30.42
C ARG A 41 8.84 -16.87 -29.86
N PHE A 42 7.60 -16.61 -30.26
CA PHE A 42 6.41 -17.15 -29.60
C PHE A 42 5.60 -18.14 -30.45
N ARG A 43 5.95 -18.38 -31.73
CA ARG A 43 5.25 -19.40 -32.53
C ARG A 43 5.56 -20.80 -32.02
N ARG A 44 4.56 -21.38 -31.38
CA ARG A 44 4.53 -22.76 -30.87
C ARG A 44 4.79 -23.83 -31.95
N GLU A 45 4.52 -23.54 -33.22
CA GLU A 45 4.72 -24.49 -34.32
C GLU A 45 6.19 -24.65 -34.72
N THR A 46 7.02 -23.64 -34.42
CA THR A 46 8.42 -23.55 -34.86
C THR A 46 9.40 -23.47 -33.71
N VAL A 47 8.95 -23.16 -32.49
CA VAL A 47 9.76 -23.03 -31.27
C VAL A 47 9.18 -23.93 -30.16
N PRO A 48 9.77 -25.12 -29.90
CA PRO A 48 9.28 -26.05 -28.88
C PRO A 48 9.20 -25.45 -27.47
N GLU A 49 10.17 -24.61 -27.09
CA GLU A 49 10.21 -23.94 -25.79
C GLU A 49 9.04 -22.96 -25.62
N ALA A 50 8.66 -22.27 -26.70
CA ALA A 50 7.49 -21.38 -26.73
C ALA A 50 6.17 -22.14 -26.61
N LEU A 51 6.09 -23.39 -27.10
CA LEU A 51 4.89 -24.22 -26.91
C LEU A 51 4.63 -24.51 -25.43
N ILE A 52 5.69 -24.77 -24.66
CA ILE A 52 5.57 -25.00 -23.20
C ILE A 52 5.22 -23.68 -22.54
N TRP A 53 5.98 -22.62 -22.82
CA TRP A 53 5.75 -21.27 -22.28
C TRP A 53 4.30 -20.83 -22.43
N ASN A 54 3.79 -20.82 -23.67
CA ASN A 54 2.43 -20.36 -24.00
C ASN A 54 1.32 -21.22 -23.36
N ARG A 55 1.64 -22.42 -22.85
CA ARG A 55 0.66 -23.31 -22.19
C ARG A 55 0.70 -23.23 -20.67
N SER A 56 1.81 -22.80 -20.10
CA SER A 56 2.04 -22.88 -18.65
C SER A 56 2.35 -21.55 -17.98
N GLN A 57 2.54 -20.48 -18.75
CA GLN A 57 2.92 -19.16 -18.22
C GLN A 57 1.89 -18.11 -18.59
N ILE A 58 1.63 -17.21 -17.64
CA ILE A 58 0.93 -15.95 -17.85
C ILE A 58 2.00 -14.87 -18.01
N ASP A 59 1.89 -14.05 -19.06
CA ASP A 59 2.84 -12.98 -19.33
C ASP A 59 2.22 -11.61 -19.01
N TYR A 60 2.88 -10.86 -18.14
CA TYR A 60 2.67 -9.43 -17.98
C TYR A 60 3.82 -8.68 -18.64
N ALA A 61 3.53 -8.04 -19.77
CA ALA A 61 4.57 -7.42 -20.58
C ALA A 61 4.60 -5.90 -20.41
N ALA A 62 5.77 -5.37 -20.04
CA ALA A 62 6.15 -4.00 -20.29
C ALA A 62 6.63 -3.85 -21.74
N ILE A 63 6.50 -2.66 -22.30
CA ILE A 63 6.89 -2.36 -23.67
C ILE A 63 8.26 -1.67 -23.71
N GLY A 64 9.18 -2.20 -24.52
CA GLY A 64 10.53 -1.64 -24.69
C GLY A 64 10.71 -0.90 -26.01
N ASN A 65 11.91 -0.33 -26.21
CA ASN A 65 12.16 0.48 -27.40
C ASN A 65 12.14 -0.35 -28.68
N HIS A 66 12.66 -1.58 -28.64
CA HIS A 66 12.61 -2.48 -29.79
C HIS A 66 11.20 -2.99 -30.08
N ASP A 67 10.26 -2.89 -29.13
CA ASP A 67 8.86 -3.24 -29.37
C ASP A 67 8.11 -2.16 -30.15
N VAL A 68 8.52 -0.89 -30.03
CA VAL A 68 7.87 0.26 -30.69
C VAL A 68 8.61 0.80 -31.92
N ASP A 69 9.85 0.37 -32.14
CA ASP A 69 10.75 0.85 -33.21
C ASP A 69 10.10 0.82 -34.60
N LEU A 70 9.36 -0.23 -34.94
CA LEU A 70 8.53 -0.28 -36.15
C LEU A 70 7.04 -0.37 -35.84
N GLN A 71 6.26 0.38 -36.61
CA GLN A 71 4.79 0.37 -36.56
C GLN A 71 4.19 0.77 -35.21
N GLY A 72 4.95 1.37 -34.28
CA GLY A 72 4.41 1.90 -33.02
C GLY A 72 3.85 0.82 -32.08
N GLY A 73 4.43 -0.39 -32.10
CA GLY A 73 4.03 -1.47 -31.19
C GLY A 73 2.96 -2.42 -31.73
N LEU A 74 2.67 -2.44 -33.04
CA LEU A 74 1.66 -3.35 -33.59
C LEU A 74 1.97 -4.83 -33.33
N GLY A 75 3.23 -5.25 -33.42
CA GLY A 75 3.64 -6.63 -33.10
C GLY A 75 3.37 -6.99 -31.64
N PHE A 76 3.73 -6.08 -30.72
CA PHE A 76 3.45 -6.19 -29.29
C PHE A 76 1.96 -6.35 -29.02
N ARG A 77 1.13 -5.42 -29.52
CA ARG A 77 -0.32 -5.38 -29.28
C ARG A 77 -1.09 -6.54 -29.93
N ALA A 78 -0.55 -7.13 -30.99
CA ALA A 78 -1.13 -8.34 -31.58
C ALA A 78 -0.74 -9.62 -30.83
N THR A 79 0.35 -9.59 -30.05
CA THR A 79 0.84 -10.74 -29.31
C THR A 79 0.29 -10.76 -27.88
N PHE A 80 0.29 -9.61 -27.20
CA PHE A 80 -0.14 -9.49 -25.81
C PHE A 80 -1.50 -8.81 -25.68
N SER A 81 -2.31 -9.33 -24.75
CA SER A 81 -3.57 -8.74 -24.33
C SER A 81 -3.43 -8.24 -22.89
N ASN A 82 -2.66 -7.18 -22.70
CA ASN A 82 -2.45 -6.57 -21.39
C ASN A 82 -3.76 -5.99 -20.80
N PRO A 83 -3.87 -5.91 -19.46
CA PRO A 83 -4.98 -5.22 -18.81
C PRO A 83 -5.13 -3.77 -19.32
N ILE A 84 -6.38 -3.32 -19.43
CA ILE A 84 -6.72 -1.92 -19.71
C ILE A 84 -7.38 -1.38 -18.43
N PRO A 85 -6.75 -0.42 -17.73
CA PRO A 85 -7.33 0.14 -16.51
C PRO A 85 -8.69 0.79 -16.76
N ILE A 86 -9.66 0.45 -15.92
CA ILE A 86 -11.00 1.06 -15.91
C ILE A 86 -11.15 1.81 -14.58
N ALA A 87 -11.26 3.15 -14.67
CA ALA A 87 -11.43 4.01 -13.50
C ALA A 87 -12.60 3.57 -12.62
N GLY A 88 -12.35 3.43 -11.32
CA GLY A 88 -13.32 3.01 -10.31
C GLY A 88 -13.68 1.52 -10.33
N VAL A 89 -13.05 0.72 -11.20
CA VAL A 89 -13.28 -0.74 -11.27
C VAL A 89 -11.99 -1.51 -11.04
N THR A 90 -10.97 -1.29 -11.89
CA THR A 90 -9.69 -2.00 -11.82
C THR A 90 -8.51 -1.08 -11.53
N ALA A 91 -8.75 0.23 -11.45
CA ALA A 91 -7.76 1.24 -11.11
C ALA A 91 -8.47 2.50 -10.56
N PRO A 92 -7.79 3.34 -9.77
CA PRO A 92 -8.39 4.56 -9.22
C PRO A 92 -8.68 5.62 -10.30
N ALA A 93 -7.95 5.59 -11.41
CA ALA A 93 -8.16 6.47 -12.56
C ALA A 93 -7.73 5.78 -13.86
N THR A 94 -8.25 6.27 -14.98
CA THR A 94 -7.79 5.88 -16.31
C THR A 94 -6.42 6.53 -16.58
N PRO A 95 -5.44 5.82 -17.17
CA PRO A 95 -4.20 6.43 -17.64
C PRO A 95 -4.47 7.65 -18.52
N PRO A 96 -3.59 8.66 -18.52
CA PRO A 96 -3.80 9.86 -19.32
C PRO A 96 -3.87 9.52 -20.81
N ALA A 97 -4.79 10.15 -21.54
CA ALA A 97 -5.08 9.80 -22.94
C ALA A 97 -3.89 9.94 -23.90
N ALA A 98 -2.85 10.68 -23.51
CA ALA A 98 -1.59 10.78 -24.25
C ALA A 98 -0.78 9.47 -24.25
N PHE A 99 -1.08 8.55 -23.33
CA PHE A 99 -0.39 7.26 -23.17
C PHE A 99 -1.35 6.10 -23.43
N PRO A 100 -0.94 5.09 -24.22
CA PRO A 100 -1.74 3.90 -24.42
C PRO A 100 -1.97 3.17 -23.08
N ALA A 101 -3.23 2.92 -22.75
CA ALA A 101 -3.61 2.29 -21.49
C ALA A 101 -3.10 0.83 -21.42
N GLU A 102 -3.00 0.14 -22.56
CA GLU A 102 -2.45 -1.21 -22.65
C GLU A 102 -0.92 -1.28 -22.39
N HIS A 103 -0.23 -0.13 -22.36
CA HIS A 103 1.18 -0.03 -21.98
C HIS A 103 1.37 0.45 -20.53
N ASN A 104 0.31 0.99 -19.90
CA ASN A 104 0.34 1.60 -18.58
C ASN A 104 -0.83 1.04 -17.76
N TYR A 105 -0.54 0.01 -16.98
CA TYR A 105 -1.57 -0.77 -16.28
C TYR A 105 -1.04 -1.30 -14.96
N SER A 106 -1.93 -1.82 -14.13
CA SER A 106 -1.58 -2.46 -12.87
C SER A 106 -2.34 -3.76 -12.68
N PHE A 107 -1.82 -4.60 -11.79
CA PHE A 107 -2.45 -5.85 -11.40
C PHE A 107 -1.97 -6.29 -10.02
N ASP A 108 -2.81 -7.06 -9.32
CA ASP A 108 -2.45 -7.71 -8.07
C ASP A 108 -2.20 -9.20 -8.31
N TYR A 109 -1.20 -9.74 -7.63
CA TYR A 109 -0.98 -11.18 -7.52
C TYR A 109 -0.60 -11.56 -6.09
N GLY A 110 -1.50 -12.27 -5.41
CA GLY A 110 -1.32 -12.58 -4.00
C GLY A 110 -1.25 -11.31 -3.16
N MET A 111 -0.12 -11.08 -2.48
CA MET A 111 0.12 -9.92 -1.62
C MET A 111 1.01 -8.85 -2.27
N ALA A 112 1.24 -8.94 -3.58
CA ALA A 112 2.03 -7.98 -4.33
C ALA A 112 1.15 -7.23 -5.33
N HIS A 113 1.35 -5.92 -5.40
CA HIS A 113 0.77 -5.04 -6.39
C HIS A 113 1.84 -4.63 -7.40
N PHE A 114 1.51 -4.70 -8.68
CA PHE A 114 2.38 -4.37 -9.78
C PHE A 114 1.84 -3.18 -10.55
N THR A 115 2.65 -2.14 -10.73
CA THR A 115 2.36 -1.01 -11.63
C THR A 115 3.35 -1.03 -12.79
N VAL A 116 2.84 -1.17 -14.01
CA VAL A 116 3.63 -1.23 -15.26
C VAL A 116 3.55 0.11 -15.98
N ILE A 117 4.72 0.69 -16.32
CA ILE A 117 4.85 2.02 -16.90
C ILE A 117 5.59 1.97 -18.24
N ASP A 118 5.03 2.62 -19.26
CA ASP A 118 5.70 2.85 -20.54
C ASP A 118 6.79 3.91 -20.37
N SER A 119 8.05 3.49 -20.49
CA SER A 119 9.22 4.35 -20.29
C SER A 119 9.85 4.84 -21.61
N ASN A 120 9.23 4.58 -22.77
CA ASN A 120 9.85 4.88 -24.07
C ASN A 120 10.03 6.38 -24.36
N THR A 121 9.22 7.24 -23.73
CA THR A 121 9.39 8.69 -23.79
C THR A 121 10.60 9.18 -22.99
N LYS A 122 11.12 8.36 -22.06
CA LYS A 122 12.16 8.70 -21.09
C LYS A 122 11.87 10.01 -20.33
N SER A 123 10.58 10.30 -20.15
CA SER A 123 10.02 11.47 -19.49
C SER A 123 8.70 11.05 -18.83
N LEU A 124 8.53 11.41 -17.56
CA LEU A 124 7.32 11.17 -16.79
C LEU A 124 6.59 12.48 -16.89
N THR A 125 5.50 12.52 -17.64
CA THR A 125 4.65 13.70 -17.56
C THR A 125 4.01 13.72 -16.18
N GLU A 126 3.70 14.91 -15.68
CA GLU A 126 2.97 15.11 -14.42
C GLU A 126 1.68 14.25 -14.38
N GLU A 127 1.01 14.11 -15.53
CA GLU A 127 -0.20 13.29 -15.65
C GLU A 127 0.06 11.78 -15.44
N LEU A 128 1.12 11.22 -16.04
CA LEU A 128 1.44 9.80 -15.89
C LEU A 128 2.01 9.50 -14.50
N ALA A 129 2.81 10.42 -13.94
CA ALA A 129 3.27 10.37 -12.56
C ALA A 129 2.09 10.31 -11.59
N SER A 130 1.13 11.22 -11.78
CA SER A 130 -0.05 11.34 -10.92
C SER A 130 -0.92 10.08 -10.99
N TRP A 131 -1.08 9.51 -12.18
CA TRP A 131 -1.80 8.24 -12.34
C TRP A 131 -1.10 7.09 -11.60
N ALA A 132 0.20 6.90 -11.81
CA ALA A 132 0.95 5.83 -11.16
C ALA A 132 0.98 6.01 -9.63
N ALA A 133 1.12 7.25 -9.15
CA ALA A 133 1.05 7.55 -7.73
C ALA A 133 -0.33 7.24 -7.16
N ALA A 134 -1.42 7.60 -7.86
CA ALA A 134 -2.77 7.27 -7.43
C ALA A 134 -3.02 5.76 -7.38
N ASP A 135 -2.56 5.02 -8.40
CA ASP A 135 -2.63 3.55 -8.47
C ASP A 135 -1.92 2.88 -7.28
N LEU A 136 -0.65 3.22 -7.07
CA LEU A 136 0.14 2.74 -5.93
C LEU A 136 -0.49 3.13 -4.59
N ALA A 137 -1.06 4.33 -4.50
CA ALA A 137 -1.74 4.83 -3.32
C ALA A 137 -3.06 4.09 -3.04
N ALA A 138 -3.74 3.59 -4.06
CA ALA A 138 -4.98 2.83 -3.90
C ALA A 138 -4.73 1.38 -3.48
N SER A 139 -3.51 0.87 -3.70
CA SER A 139 -3.15 -0.49 -3.33
C SER A 139 -2.84 -0.63 -1.84
N HIS A 140 -3.36 -1.70 -1.26
CA HIS A 140 -3.09 -2.16 0.10
C HIS A 140 -2.25 -3.44 0.13
N SER A 141 -1.75 -3.88 -1.03
CA SER A 141 -0.86 -5.04 -1.10
C SER A 141 0.38 -4.78 -0.26
N ARG A 142 0.87 -5.84 0.39
CA ARG A 142 2.06 -5.80 1.25
C ARG A 142 3.26 -5.25 0.50
N TRP A 143 3.47 -5.77 -0.70
CA TRP A 143 4.60 -5.40 -1.54
C TRP A 143 4.13 -4.62 -2.75
N LYS A 144 4.81 -3.52 -3.06
CA LYS A 144 4.56 -2.71 -4.26
C LYS A 144 5.75 -2.78 -5.18
N ILE A 145 5.50 -3.21 -6.41
CA ILE A 145 6.53 -3.46 -7.42
C ILE A 145 6.21 -2.63 -8.64
N VAL A 146 7.17 -1.81 -9.07
CA VAL A 146 7.05 -1.03 -10.31
C VAL A 146 7.85 -1.71 -11.41
N VAL A 147 7.28 -1.76 -12.60
CA VAL A 147 7.88 -2.39 -13.78
C VAL A 147 8.00 -1.36 -14.89
N LEU A 148 9.19 -1.23 -15.46
CA LEU A 148 9.43 -0.41 -16.65
C LEU A 148 10.55 -1.01 -17.51
N HIS A 149 10.77 -0.46 -18.69
CA HIS A 149 11.83 -0.96 -19.58
C HIS A 149 13.19 -0.29 -19.31
N HIS A 150 13.23 1.04 -19.29
CA HIS A 150 14.48 1.79 -19.15
C HIS A 150 14.89 1.96 -17.68
N PRO A 151 16.09 1.56 -17.26
CA PRO A 151 16.51 1.69 -15.87
C PRO A 151 17.07 3.08 -15.53
N VAL A 152 17.02 3.44 -14.24
CA VAL A 152 17.69 4.60 -13.62
C VAL A 152 19.20 4.55 -13.84
N THR A 153 19.77 3.36 -13.68
CA THR A 153 21.19 3.06 -13.85
C THR A 153 21.35 1.73 -14.54
N GLY A 154 22.32 1.61 -15.46
CA GLY A 154 22.57 0.38 -16.19
C GLY A 154 23.69 0.51 -17.22
N ALA A 155 23.75 -0.41 -18.18
CA ALA A 155 24.68 -0.34 -19.30
C ALA A 155 23.88 -0.33 -20.61
N PRO A 156 23.85 0.78 -21.37
CA PRO A 156 24.75 1.93 -21.29
C PRO A 156 24.29 3.11 -20.39
N ASP A 157 23.12 3.03 -19.75
CA ASP A 157 22.48 4.18 -19.07
C ASP A 157 23.21 4.67 -17.80
N ARG A 158 23.40 5.98 -17.67
CA ARG A 158 24.18 6.58 -16.57
C ARG A 158 23.34 7.49 -15.69
N ILE A 159 23.64 7.44 -14.39
CA ILE A 159 23.15 8.42 -13.41
C ILE A 159 23.70 9.84 -13.67
N ALA A 160 24.91 9.96 -14.22
CA ALA A 160 25.47 11.29 -14.53
C ALA A 160 24.71 12.06 -15.64
N THR A 161 23.73 11.41 -16.29
CA THR A 161 22.82 12.01 -17.28
C THR A 161 21.35 11.81 -16.91
N LEU A 162 21.03 11.65 -15.62
CA LEU A 162 19.64 11.49 -15.16
C LEU A 162 18.81 12.60 -15.78
N THR A 163 17.90 12.18 -16.67
CA THR A 163 16.85 13.05 -17.16
C THR A 163 15.99 13.46 -15.97
N ASP A 164 15.31 14.61 -16.06
CA ASP A 164 14.37 15.07 -15.03
C ASP A 164 13.37 13.96 -14.64
N TYR A 165 13.08 13.06 -15.58
CA TYR A 165 12.37 11.79 -15.39
C TYR A 165 12.65 11.05 -14.09
N TYR A 166 13.91 10.68 -13.80
CA TYR A 166 14.20 9.83 -12.64
C TYR A 166 14.30 10.63 -11.34
N LYS A 167 14.65 11.91 -11.44
CA LYS A 167 14.62 12.84 -10.31
C LYS A 167 13.20 13.08 -9.81
N GLU A 168 12.22 12.92 -10.68
CA GLU A 168 10.79 12.98 -10.36
C GLU A 168 10.24 11.59 -9.97
N LEU A 169 10.60 10.55 -10.73
CA LEU A 169 10.07 9.20 -10.51
C LEU A 169 10.50 8.62 -9.15
N ILE A 170 11.80 8.60 -8.82
CA ILE A 170 12.25 7.89 -7.62
C ILE A 170 11.70 8.47 -6.32
N PRO A 171 11.69 9.80 -6.09
CA PRO A 171 11.03 10.36 -4.91
C PRO A 171 9.54 10.00 -4.86
N THR A 172 8.83 9.99 -6.00
CA THR A 172 7.44 9.57 -6.07
C THR A 172 7.28 8.10 -5.66
N LEU A 173 8.12 7.20 -6.17
CA LEU A 173 8.08 5.77 -5.83
C LEU A 173 8.37 5.54 -4.33
N VAL A 174 9.35 6.25 -3.77
CA VAL A 174 9.67 6.22 -2.34
C VAL A 174 8.47 6.72 -1.52
N GLU A 175 7.86 7.83 -1.91
CA GLU A 175 6.69 8.40 -1.21
C GLU A 175 5.49 7.43 -1.23
N GLN A 176 5.33 6.66 -2.30
CA GLN A 176 4.24 5.67 -2.41
C GLN A 176 4.55 4.31 -1.76
N GLY A 177 5.73 4.15 -1.17
CA GLY A 177 6.16 2.91 -0.51
C GLY A 177 6.42 1.77 -1.49
N VAL A 178 7.10 2.05 -2.61
CA VAL A 178 7.53 1.01 -3.56
C VAL A 178 8.79 0.32 -3.06
N ASP A 179 8.76 -1.01 -3.00
CA ASP A 179 9.88 -1.83 -2.54
C ASP A 179 10.88 -2.10 -3.67
N LEU A 180 10.35 -2.47 -4.84
CA LEU A 180 11.12 -3.02 -5.95
C LEU A 180 10.78 -2.35 -7.28
N LEU A 181 11.82 -1.92 -8.01
CA LEU A 181 11.73 -1.41 -9.36
C LEU A 181 12.40 -2.39 -10.34
N LEU A 182 11.63 -3.04 -11.20
CA LEU A 182 12.12 -3.98 -12.20
C LEU A 182 12.33 -3.29 -13.54
N ALA A 183 13.53 -3.46 -14.11
CA ALA A 183 13.92 -2.83 -15.37
C ALA A 183 14.68 -3.78 -16.32
N GLY A 184 14.49 -3.55 -17.62
CA GLY A 184 15.19 -4.22 -18.71
C GLY A 184 16.23 -3.30 -19.38
N HIS A 185 16.17 -3.22 -20.71
CA HIS A 185 16.95 -2.37 -21.64
C HIS A 185 18.47 -2.56 -21.62
N SER A 186 19.08 -2.42 -20.45
CA SER A 186 20.48 -2.69 -20.23
C SER A 186 20.73 -4.19 -20.31
N HIS A 187 21.52 -4.63 -21.29
CA HIS A 187 21.87 -6.04 -21.53
C HIS A 187 22.85 -6.57 -20.48
N SER A 188 22.46 -6.50 -19.21
CA SER A 188 23.23 -6.85 -18.03
C SER A 188 22.30 -7.20 -16.88
N TYR A 189 22.84 -7.86 -15.87
CA TYR A 189 22.26 -7.96 -14.55
C TYR A 189 22.85 -6.86 -13.65
N GLY A 190 22.13 -6.49 -12.60
CA GLY A 190 22.58 -5.52 -11.61
C GLY A 190 21.45 -5.06 -10.71
N TRP A 191 21.77 -4.65 -9.50
CA TRP A 191 20.78 -4.05 -8.60
C TRP A 191 21.40 -2.95 -7.74
N THR A 192 20.55 -2.08 -7.21
CA THR A 192 20.98 -0.91 -6.43
C THR A 192 20.82 -1.13 -4.93
N TYR A 193 21.58 -0.40 -4.12
CA TYR A 193 21.17 -0.13 -2.75
C TYR A 193 19.79 0.56 -2.73
N PRO A 194 19.03 0.50 -1.62
CA PRO A 194 17.74 1.17 -1.49
C PRO A 194 17.89 2.68 -1.76
N MET A 195 17.27 3.15 -2.84
CA MET A 195 17.30 4.56 -3.23
C MET A 195 16.23 5.33 -2.47
N THR A 196 16.60 6.47 -1.89
CA THR A 196 15.71 7.31 -1.08
C THR A 196 15.33 8.62 -1.75
N GLY A 197 15.89 8.92 -2.93
CA GLY A 197 15.62 10.14 -3.68
C GLY A 197 16.89 10.78 -4.23
N PHE A 198 16.92 12.12 -4.23
CA PHE A 198 17.99 12.92 -4.83
C PHE A 198 18.33 14.16 -4.00
N MET A 199 19.63 14.48 -3.92
CA MET A 199 20.12 15.80 -3.52
C MET A 199 20.86 16.44 -4.69
N GLY A 200 20.18 17.37 -5.38
CA GLY A 200 20.67 17.91 -6.65
C GLY A 200 20.72 16.81 -7.72
N ASP A 201 21.91 16.59 -8.29
CA ASP A 201 22.14 15.55 -9.30
C ASP A 201 22.63 14.22 -8.71
N GLN A 202 22.74 14.11 -7.38
CA GLN A 202 23.26 12.91 -6.72
C GLN A 202 22.12 12.10 -6.10
N PRO A 203 21.98 10.80 -6.43
CA PRO A 203 21.00 9.94 -5.76
C PRO A 203 21.38 9.77 -4.28
N THR A 204 20.37 9.76 -3.41
CA THR A 204 20.50 9.36 -2.01
C THR A 204 20.10 7.90 -1.87
N PHE A 205 20.78 7.16 -0.99
CA PHE A 205 20.54 5.73 -0.79
C PHE A 205 21.02 5.25 0.58
N VAL A 206 20.50 4.11 1.03
CA VAL A 206 20.93 3.43 2.25
C VAL A 206 22.05 2.46 1.92
N LEU A 207 23.27 2.74 2.38
CA LEU A 207 24.39 1.83 2.17
C LEU A 207 24.37 0.70 3.20
N ASP A 208 23.88 -0.47 2.78
CA ASP A 208 23.96 -1.72 3.57
C ASP A 208 24.40 -2.90 2.68
N THR A 209 25.35 -3.67 3.18
CA THR A 209 26.07 -4.72 2.44
C THR A 209 25.69 -6.14 2.86
N ASP A 210 24.80 -6.29 3.84
CA ASP A 210 24.33 -7.60 4.30
C ASP A 210 23.35 -8.28 3.32
N ARG A 211 22.85 -7.53 2.33
CA ARG A 211 21.90 -7.94 1.29
C ARG A 211 20.52 -8.32 1.85
N ARG A 212 20.17 -7.80 3.02
CA ARG A 212 18.85 -7.93 3.67
C ARG A 212 18.39 -6.53 4.08
N TYR A 213 17.43 -5.99 3.37
CA TYR A 213 16.98 -4.60 3.53
C TYR A 213 15.61 -4.55 4.18
N GLU A 214 15.34 -3.58 5.05
CA GLU A 214 13.99 -3.36 5.61
C GLU A 214 13.03 -2.83 4.54
N GLU A 215 11.74 -3.16 4.64
CA GLU A 215 10.67 -2.83 3.67
C GLU A 215 10.38 -1.33 3.46
N ASP A 216 11.06 -0.43 4.18
CA ASP A 216 10.96 1.03 4.00
C ASP A 216 12.34 1.69 3.82
N ALA A 217 13.39 0.91 3.56
CA ALA A 217 14.74 1.44 3.35
C ALA A 217 14.86 2.32 2.09
N GLY A 218 13.90 2.20 1.16
CA GLY A 218 13.85 2.89 -0.12
C GLY A 218 13.67 1.91 -1.28
N VAL A 219 13.61 2.44 -2.52
CA VAL A 219 13.34 1.64 -3.71
C VAL A 219 14.61 0.93 -4.18
N ILE A 220 14.58 -0.41 -4.26
CA ILE A 220 15.66 -1.18 -4.88
C ILE A 220 15.34 -1.38 -6.36
N GLN A 221 16.23 -0.97 -7.26
CA GLN A 221 16.12 -1.30 -8.68
C GLN A 221 16.82 -2.63 -8.97
N VAL A 222 16.19 -3.50 -9.75
CA VAL A 222 16.81 -4.67 -10.38
C VAL A 222 16.78 -4.51 -11.90
N ILE A 223 17.95 -4.61 -12.50
CA ILE A 223 18.17 -4.72 -13.94
C ILE A 223 18.23 -6.20 -14.27
N SER A 224 17.27 -6.70 -15.04
CA SER A 224 17.20 -8.10 -15.48
C SER A 224 17.14 -8.20 -17.01
N GLY A 225 18.05 -7.50 -17.70
CA GLY A 225 18.09 -7.43 -19.18
C GLY A 225 18.91 -8.52 -19.86
N VAL A 226 19.03 -9.70 -19.25
CA VAL A 226 19.89 -10.81 -19.72
C VAL A 226 19.11 -11.99 -20.32
N GLY A 227 17.86 -11.75 -20.71
CA GLY A 227 16.91 -12.80 -21.12
C GLY A 227 17.12 -13.41 -22.51
N GLY A 228 18.17 -13.04 -23.27
CA GLY A 228 18.43 -13.68 -24.57
C GLY A 228 19.29 -12.89 -25.56
N THR A 229 19.47 -11.58 -25.37
CA THR A 229 20.47 -10.81 -26.14
C THR A 229 21.85 -10.92 -25.49
N ASP A 230 22.92 -10.76 -26.27
CA ASP A 230 24.30 -10.85 -25.78
C ASP A 230 24.53 -9.89 -24.58
N VAL A 231 25.00 -10.46 -23.47
CA VAL A 231 25.34 -9.70 -22.26
C VAL A 231 26.51 -8.75 -22.54
N ARG A 232 26.34 -7.48 -22.19
CA ARG A 232 27.32 -6.43 -22.40
C ARG A 232 28.10 -6.15 -21.12
N ASN A 233 29.43 -6.10 -21.25
CA ASN A 233 30.30 -5.56 -20.21
C ASN A 233 30.73 -4.14 -20.57
N PHE A 234 30.50 -3.19 -19.68
CA PHE A 234 30.80 -1.77 -19.91
C PHE A 234 31.64 -1.16 -18.80
N ALA A 235 32.87 -1.65 -18.63
CA ALA A 235 33.84 -1.06 -17.72
C ALA A 235 34.34 0.30 -18.26
N ARG A 236 34.09 1.38 -17.51
CA ARG A 236 34.58 2.75 -17.78
C ARG A 236 34.90 3.47 -16.47
N PRO A 237 35.71 4.55 -16.47
CA PRO A 237 35.99 5.32 -15.26
C PRO A 237 34.70 5.83 -14.59
N GLY A 238 34.58 5.61 -13.28
CA GLY A 238 33.39 5.97 -12.49
C GLY A 238 32.22 4.98 -12.59
N TRP A 239 32.43 3.79 -13.17
CA TRP A 239 31.46 2.70 -13.18
C TRP A 239 32.00 1.49 -12.38
N PRO A 240 31.15 0.78 -11.61
CA PRO A 240 29.72 1.07 -11.38
C PRO A 240 29.50 2.37 -10.59
N HIS A 241 28.30 2.95 -10.71
CA HIS A 241 27.91 4.10 -9.90
C HIS A 241 27.80 3.68 -8.42
N PRO A 242 28.13 4.54 -7.42
CA PRO A 242 28.07 4.17 -6.00
C PRO A 242 26.74 3.59 -5.47
N VAL A 243 25.63 3.87 -6.17
CA VAL A 243 24.31 3.33 -5.81
C VAL A 243 24.12 1.88 -6.25
N VAL A 244 24.91 1.39 -7.20
CA VAL A 244 24.85 -0.01 -7.67
C VAL A 244 25.52 -0.89 -6.62
N ALA A 245 24.79 -1.87 -6.13
CA ALA A 245 25.23 -2.76 -5.06
C ALA A 245 26.00 -3.99 -5.59
N ALA A 246 25.48 -4.65 -6.63
CA ALA A 246 26.15 -5.79 -7.26
C ALA A 246 25.61 -6.07 -8.67
N GLY A 247 26.16 -7.11 -9.33
CA GLY A 247 25.50 -7.81 -10.42
C GLY A 247 26.07 -7.61 -11.83
N PHE A 248 27.13 -6.82 -12.00
CA PHE A 248 27.64 -6.45 -13.31
C PHE A 248 28.69 -7.43 -13.87
N ALA A 249 28.92 -7.37 -15.18
CA ALA A 249 29.74 -8.35 -15.91
C ALA A 249 31.22 -8.47 -15.49
N SER A 250 31.75 -7.53 -14.69
CA SER A 250 33.09 -7.60 -14.11
C SER A 250 33.11 -7.69 -12.58
N ASP A 251 31.95 -7.88 -11.95
CA ASP A 251 31.85 -8.16 -10.53
C ASP A 251 32.14 -9.65 -10.28
N ALA A 252 32.87 -9.94 -9.21
CA ALA A 252 33.07 -11.32 -8.76
C ALA A 252 31.80 -11.85 -8.06
N ASN A 253 30.96 -10.96 -7.53
CA ASN A 253 29.70 -11.29 -6.88
C ASN A 253 28.53 -11.06 -7.85
N GLY A 254 27.94 -12.12 -8.38
CA GLY A 254 26.77 -12.02 -9.24
C GLY A 254 27.06 -11.53 -10.66
N ARG A 255 28.12 -12.02 -11.30
CA ARG A 255 28.47 -11.65 -12.69
C ARG A 255 27.25 -11.77 -13.62
N ALA A 256 26.99 -10.74 -14.42
CA ALA A 256 25.97 -10.80 -15.45
C ALA A 256 26.25 -11.89 -16.50
N GLU A 257 25.32 -12.83 -16.65
CA GLU A 257 25.26 -13.87 -17.68
C GLU A 257 23.83 -14.09 -18.16
N SER A 258 23.61 -14.91 -19.20
CA SER A 258 22.25 -15.13 -19.68
C SER A 258 21.41 -15.85 -18.62
N GLY A 259 20.21 -15.34 -18.32
CA GLY A 259 19.43 -15.77 -17.17
C GLY A 259 18.17 -14.96 -16.96
N PHE A 260 17.64 -14.99 -15.74
CA PHE A 260 16.45 -14.25 -15.32
C PHE A 260 16.44 -14.01 -13.81
N SER A 261 15.76 -12.95 -13.35
CA SER A 261 15.49 -12.77 -11.92
C SER A 261 14.19 -13.46 -11.52
N ARG A 262 14.25 -14.30 -10.49
CA ARG A 262 13.10 -14.90 -9.82
C ARG A 262 12.76 -14.11 -8.56
N VAL A 263 11.56 -13.56 -8.52
CA VAL A 263 11.03 -12.85 -7.33
C VAL A 263 10.12 -13.80 -6.57
N THR A 264 10.46 -14.07 -5.30
CA THR A 264 9.65 -14.89 -4.38
C THR A 264 9.02 -13.95 -3.36
N VAL A 265 7.71 -14.04 -3.19
CA VAL A 265 6.93 -13.13 -2.34
C VAL A 265 6.28 -13.92 -1.20
N SER A 266 6.49 -13.48 0.03
CA SER A 266 5.86 -13.98 1.26
C SER A 266 5.48 -12.80 2.16
N LYS A 267 4.75 -13.05 3.26
CA LYS A 267 4.34 -11.97 4.17
C LYS A 267 5.57 -11.30 4.80
N GLU A 268 6.61 -12.09 5.04
CA GLU A 268 7.82 -11.68 5.76
C GLU A 268 8.99 -11.26 4.87
N GLU A 269 8.99 -11.67 3.60
CA GLU A 269 10.14 -11.49 2.71
C GLU A 269 9.73 -11.37 1.24
N LEU A 270 10.29 -10.36 0.58
CA LEU A 270 10.38 -10.22 -0.86
C LEU A 270 11.83 -10.54 -1.29
N LYS A 271 12.04 -11.74 -1.84
CA LYS A 271 13.37 -12.23 -2.21
C LYS A 271 13.59 -12.19 -3.71
N VAL A 272 14.75 -11.68 -4.14
CA VAL A 272 15.18 -11.74 -5.54
C VAL A 272 16.36 -12.70 -5.65
N ASP A 273 16.17 -13.78 -6.40
CA ASP A 273 17.25 -14.68 -6.84
C ASP A 273 17.56 -14.40 -8.31
N TYR A 274 18.81 -14.15 -8.64
CA TYR A 274 19.26 -14.12 -10.02
C TYR A 274 19.70 -15.51 -10.47
N MET A 275 18.96 -16.05 -11.44
CA MET A 275 19.10 -17.40 -11.97
C MET A 275 19.86 -17.36 -13.29
N ALA A 276 20.95 -18.12 -13.38
CA ALA A 276 21.59 -18.47 -14.63
C ALA A 276 20.65 -19.31 -15.53
N ALA A 277 20.85 -19.26 -16.85
CA ALA A 277 20.09 -20.08 -17.79
C ALA A 277 20.34 -21.60 -17.63
N ASP A 278 21.42 -22.01 -16.96
CA ASP A 278 21.68 -23.41 -16.63
C ASP A 278 21.07 -23.86 -15.29
N GLY A 279 20.44 -22.94 -14.55
CA GLY A 279 19.66 -23.21 -13.34
C GLY A 279 20.34 -22.81 -12.03
N ASP A 280 21.60 -22.35 -12.06
CA ASP A 280 22.31 -21.93 -10.85
C ASP A 280 21.80 -20.57 -10.33
N VAL A 281 21.73 -20.42 -9.02
CA VAL A 281 21.53 -19.10 -8.37
C VAL A 281 22.89 -18.44 -8.23
N ILE A 282 23.10 -17.33 -8.93
CA ILE A 282 24.40 -16.63 -8.96
C ILE A 282 24.44 -15.47 -7.95
N ASP A 283 23.28 -14.88 -7.68
CA ASP A 283 23.16 -13.74 -6.77
C ASP A 283 21.79 -13.71 -6.11
N SER A 284 21.72 -13.13 -4.91
CA SER A 284 20.44 -12.92 -4.22
C SER A 284 20.51 -11.76 -3.24
N PHE A 285 19.36 -11.13 -3.03
CA PHE A 285 19.10 -10.24 -1.89
C PHE A 285 17.64 -10.40 -1.45
N SER A 286 17.34 -9.89 -0.26
CA SER A 286 15.99 -9.90 0.31
C SER A 286 15.59 -8.52 0.81
N ILE A 287 14.32 -8.19 0.65
CA ILE A 287 13.64 -7.13 1.41
C ILE A 287 12.80 -7.82 2.48
N ILE A 288 13.00 -7.43 3.74
CA ILE A 288 12.43 -8.05 4.92
C ILE A 288 11.34 -7.14 5.46
N ALA A 289 10.22 -7.77 5.76
CA ALA A 289 9.11 -7.16 6.45
C ALA A 289 9.55 -6.60 7.81
N GLU A 290 9.14 -5.37 8.15
CA GLU A 290 9.11 -4.99 9.56
C GLU A 290 8.13 -5.96 10.26
N PRO A 291 8.47 -6.50 11.44
CA PRO A 291 7.54 -7.32 12.21
C PRO A 291 6.28 -6.52 12.48
N GLU A 292 5.13 -7.02 12.00
CA GLU A 292 3.85 -6.42 12.33
C GLU A 292 3.67 -6.46 13.86
N PRO A 293 3.36 -5.32 14.51
CA PRO A 293 3.18 -5.33 15.95
C PRO A 293 1.95 -6.15 16.32
N ASP A 294 2.06 -6.99 17.36
CA ASP A 294 0.89 -7.62 17.97
C ASP A 294 -0.01 -6.52 18.55
N ILE A 295 -1.17 -6.34 17.95
CA ILE A 295 -2.25 -5.50 18.47
C ILE A 295 -3.35 -6.42 18.99
N ALA A 296 -3.84 -6.17 20.20
CA ALA A 296 -4.95 -6.93 20.75
C ALA A 296 -6.29 -6.55 20.11
N ALA A 297 -6.44 -5.26 19.79
CA ALA A 297 -7.65 -4.69 19.24
C ALA A 297 -7.76 -4.89 17.72
N LYS A 298 -8.99 -4.99 17.23
CA LYS A 298 -9.30 -4.87 15.81
C LYS A 298 -9.44 -3.38 15.48
N LEU A 299 -8.85 -2.93 14.38
CA LEU A 299 -8.92 -1.52 13.99
C LEU A 299 -9.00 -1.35 12.49
N GLY A 300 -9.52 -0.22 12.03
CA GLY A 300 -9.73 -0.03 10.61
C GLY A 300 -10.09 1.37 10.20
N LEU A 301 -10.44 1.47 8.93
CA LEU A 301 -10.93 2.70 8.32
C LEU A 301 -12.29 2.45 7.69
N ALA A 302 -13.20 3.37 7.94
CA ALA A 302 -14.46 3.50 7.22
C ALA A 302 -14.40 4.75 6.34
N ASN A 303 -14.68 4.60 5.05
CA ASN A 303 -14.67 5.70 4.09
C ASN A 303 -16.08 6.32 4.00
N PRO A 304 -16.30 7.52 4.55
CA PRO A 304 -17.64 8.13 4.57
C PRO A 304 -18.15 8.50 3.18
N ALA A 305 -17.28 8.61 2.16
CA ALA A 305 -17.69 8.96 0.80
C ALA A 305 -18.23 7.75 0.02
N THR A 306 -17.79 6.54 0.34
CA THR A 306 -18.15 5.31 -0.38
C THR A 306 -18.96 4.34 0.46
N GLY A 307 -18.93 4.47 1.79
CA GLY A 307 -19.46 3.47 2.72
C GLY A 307 -18.59 2.22 2.83
N GLU A 308 -17.36 2.24 2.31
CA GLU A 308 -16.43 1.11 2.39
C GLU A 308 -15.79 1.02 3.79
N TRP A 309 -15.72 -0.18 4.33
CA TRP A 309 -15.04 -0.50 5.58
C TRP A 309 -13.88 -1.45 5.28
N VAL A 310 -12.73 -1.17 5.89
CA VAL A 310 -11.55 -2.03 5.88
C VAL A 310 -11.09 -2.20 7.31
N LEU A 311 -11.35 -3.37 7.89
CA LEU A 311 -10.96 -3.70 9.26
C LEU A 311 -9.78 -4.67 9.25
N ARG A 312 -8.83 -4.45 10.15
CA ARG A 312 -7.66 -5.28 10.36
C ARG A 312 -7.76 -5.98 11.72
N HIS A 313 -7.63 -7.29 11.67
CA HIS A 313 -7.60 -8.16 12.85
C HIS A 313 -6.19 -8.24 13.46
N PRO A 314 -6.08 -8.62 14.74
CA PRO A 314 -4.82 -8.92 15.41
C PRO A 314 -3.87 -9.86 14.64
N ASP A 315 -4.41 -10.88 13.96
CA ASP A 315 -3.62 -11.84 13.18
C ASP A 315 -3.19 -11.31 11.79
N GLY A 316 -3.62 -10.09 11.46
CA GLY A 316 -3.40 -9.43 10.17
C GLY A 316 -4.43 -9.79 9.10
N ALA A 317 -5.47 -10.56 9.39
CA ALA A 317 -6.59 -10.74 8.48
C ALA A 317 -7.30 -9.41 8.22
N ILE A 318 -7.87 -9.25 7.04
CA ILE A 318 -8.56 -8.03 6.61
C ILE A 318 -10.00 -8.36 6.23
N ASP A 319 -10.95 -7.66 6.85
CA ASP A 319 -12.34 -7.63 6.40
C ASP A 319 -12.57 -6.41 5.51
N ARG A 320 -13.30 -6.62 4.40
CA ARG A 320 -13.72 -5.54 3.50
C ARG A 320 -15.19 -5.69 3.13
N PHE A 321 -15.99 -4.67 3.42
CA PHE A 321 -17.43 -4.66 3.16
C PHE A 321 -17.96 -3.23 2.99
N TYR A 322 -19.25 -3.09 2.66
CA TYR A 322 -19.91 -1.80 2.48
C TYR A 322 -21.10 -1.65 3.43
N PHE A 323 -21.15 -0.55 4.16
CA PHE A 323 -22.26 -0.19 5.05
C PHE A 323 -22.39 1.32 5.15
N GLY A 324 -23.63 1.83 5.22
CA GLY A 324 -23.93 3.27 5.23
C GLY A 324 -24.08 3.90 3.85
N ASN A 325 -24.51 5.17 3.84
CA ASN A 325 -24.59 5.99 2.64
C ASN A 325 -23.48 7.06 2.62
N PRO A 326 -23.12 7.60 1.44
CA PRO A 326 -22.17 8.70 1.35
C PRO A 326 -22.55 9.89 2.24
N GLY A 327 -21.63 10.29 3.11
CA GLY A 327 -21.80 11.37 4.09
C GLY A 327 -22.25 10.92 5.48
N ASP A 328 -22.58 9.64 5.68
CA ASP A 328 -22.83 9.10 7.02
C ASP A 328 -21.51 9.02 7.81
N LYS A 329 -21.57 9.28 9.12
CA LYS A 329 -20.43 9.21 10.03
C LYS A 329 -20.32 7.80 10.65
N PRO A 330 -19.21 7.09 10.46
CA PRO A 330 -19.02 5.77 11.02
C PRO A 330 -18.86 5.77 12.55
N LEU A 331 -19.38 4.72 13.16
CA LEU A 331 -19.30 4.33 14.57
C LEU A 331 -18.92 2.84 14.62
N TYR A 332 -18.34 2.39 15.72
CA TYR A 332 -17.97 0.99 15.89
C TYR A 332 -18.15 0.63 17.36
N GLY A 333 -18.76 -0.52 17.62
CA GLY A 333 -19.07 -0.96 18.98
C GLY A 333 -19.89 -2.26 19.01
N ASP A 334 -19.94 -2.91 20.16
CA ASP A 334 -20.68 -4.14 20.45
C ASP A 334 -22.15 -3.86 20.80
N TRP A 335 -22.98 -3.65 19.78
CA TRP A 335 -24.38 -3.24 19.95
C TRP A 335 -25.29 -4.34 20.51
N ASP A 336 -24.92 -5.61 20.37
CA ASP A 336 -25.74 -6.76 20.79
C ASP A 336 -25.09 -7.67 21.83
N CYS A 337 -24.01 -7.18 22.44
CA CYS A 337 -23.35 -7.74 23.61
C CYS A 337 -22.75 -9.13 23.36
N ASP A 338 -22.24 -9.36 22.15
CA ASP A 338 -21.63 -10.64 21.77
C ASP A 338 -20.10 -10.68 22.00
N GLY A 339 -19.53 -9.57 22.46
CA GLY A 339 -18.12 -9.35 22.70
C GLY A 339 -17.33 -8.95 21.44
N THR A 340 -18.00 -8.61 20.34
CA THR A 340 -17.38 -8.20 19.08
C THR A 340 -17.97 -6.89 18.58
N SER A 341 -17.15 -5.86 18.45
CA SER A 341 -17.62 -4.63 17.82
C SER A 341 -18.01 -4.81 16.36
N SER A 342 -19.00 -4.03 15.94
CA SER A 342 -19.61 -4.09 14.62
C SER A 342 -20.02 -2.70 14.12
N PRO A 343 -20.31 -2.53 12.81
CA PRO A 343 -20.42 -1.22 12.19
C PRO A 343 -21.69 -0.46 12.56
N GLY A 344 -21.53 0.82 12.88
CA GLY A 344 -22.60 1.80 13.04
C GLY A 344 -22.43 2.99 12.11
N MET A 345 -23.52 3.67 11.79
CA MET A 345 -23.54 4.87 10.95
C MET A 345 -24.50 5.91 11.52
N TYR A 346 -24.04 7.16 11.56
CA TYR A 346 -24.85 8.30 11.97
C TYR A 346 -25.04 9.28 10.82
N ARG A 347 -26.30 9.54 10.48
CA ARG A 347 -26.66 10.46 9.43
C ARG A 347 -26.96 11.83 10.00
N GLU A 348 -25.99 12.74 9.95
CA GLU A 348 -26.14 14.10 10.49
C GLU A 348 -27.32 14.86 9.90
N SER A 349 -27.60 14.67 8.60
CA SER A 349 -28.68 15.39 7.91
C SER A 349 -30.08 15.19 8.51
N ASN A 350 -30.27 14.13 9.29
CA ASN A 350 -31.56 13.83 9.91
C ASN A 350 -31.46 13.14 11.30
N GLY A 351 -30.28 13.04 11.91
CA GLY A 351 -30.05 12.48 13.24
C GLY A 351 -30.34 10.98 13.40
N PHE A 352 -30.38 10.22 12.30
CA PHE A 352 -30.60 8.78 12.37
C PHE A 352 -29.31 8.01 12.63
N VAL A 353 -29.39 7.04 13.53
CA VAL A 353 -28.41 6.01 13.82
C VAL A 353 -28.83 4.73 13.09
N TYR A 354 -27.89 4.05 12.47
CA TYR A 354 -28.04 2.76 11.82
C TYR A 354 -26.94 1.83 12.32
N LEU A 355 -27.30 0.74 12.99
CA LEU A 355 -26.36 -0.22 13.56
C LEU A 355 -26.51 -1.57 12.89
N LYS A 356 -25.40 -2.28 12.76
CA LYS A 356 -25.33 -3.62 12.20
C LYS A 356 -24.62 -4.52 13.20
N ASN A 357 -25.12 -5.73 13.41
CA ASN A 357 -24.58 -6.67 14.41
C ASN A 357 -23.56 -7.65 13.82
N ASP A 358 -23.04 -7.37 12.62
CA ASP A 358 -21.99 -8.17 12.00
C ASP A 358 -21.14 -7.31 11.05
N ASN A 359 -19.93 -7.78 10.76
CA ASN A 359 -18.96 -7.10 9.89
C ASN A 359 -19.16 -7.48 8.41
N THR A 360 -20.38 -7.32 7.87
CA THR A 360 -20.71 -7.66 6.47
C THR A 360 -21.48 -6.56 5.73
N THR A 361 -21.57 -6.69 4.40
CA THR A 361 -22.38 -5.79 3.56
C THR A 361 -23.86 -6.10 3.73
N GLY A 362 -24.68 -5.09 4.03
CA GLY A 362 -26.13 -5.29 4.15
C GLY A 362 -26.89 -4.10 4.73
N PRO A 363 -28.22 -4.26 4.93
CA PRO A 363 -29.02 -3.30 5.68
C PRO A 363 -28.63 -3.28 7.16
N ALA A 364 -29.03 -2.22 7.87
CA ALA A 364 -28.93 -2.13 9.31
C ALA A 364 -29.91 -3.09 10.00
N ASP A 365 -29.50 -3.60 11.16
CA ASP A 365 -30.32 -4.44 12.04
C ASP A 365 -31.13 -3.59 13.03
N VAL A 366 -30.58 -2.45 13.43
CA VAL A 366 -31.20 -1.49 14.33
C VAL A 366 -31.14 -0.09 13.72
N ASP A 367 -32.25 0.64 13.74
CA ASP A 367 -32.27 2.06 13.39
C ASP A 367 -33.17 2.86 14.35
N PHE A 368 -32.70 4.04 14.74
CA PHE A 368 -33.44 4.97 15.58
C PHE A 368 -32.89 6.39 15.43
N PHE A 369 -33.63 7.37 15.92
CA PHE A 369 -33.21 8.77 15.91
C PHE A 369 -32.64 9.16 17.28
N PHE A 370 -31.47 9.81 17.29
CA PHE A 370 -30.90 10.40 18.50
C PHE A 370 -29.96 11.57 18.17
N GLY A 371 -30.16 12.72 18.82
CA GLY A 371 -29.39 13.94 18.56
C GLY A 371 -30.07 14.92 17.60
N MET A 372 -29.32 15.89 17.10
CA MET A 372 -29.76 16.90 16.13
C MET A 372 -28.61 17.29 15.18
N ASP A 373 -28.88 18.18 14.24
CA ASP A 373 -27.86 18.70 13.31
C ASP A 373 -26.68 19.32 14.06
N GLY A 374 -25.46 18.91 13.69
CA GLY A 374 -24.20 19.33 14.32
C GLY A 374 -23.80 18.58 15.59
N ASP A 375 -24.60 17.61 16.05
CA ASP A 375 -24.20 16.69 17.12
C ASP A 375 -23.24 15.61 16.60
N VAL A 376 -22.25 15.22 17.42
CA VAL A 376 -21.30 14.15 17.09
C VAL A 376 -21.64 12.92 17.93
N PRO A 377 -21.90 11.75 17.31
CA PRO A 377 -22.16 10.52 18.04
C PRO A 377 -20.87 9.94 18.62
N ILE A 378 -21.01 9.22 19.72
CA ILE A 378 -19.97 8.43 20.36
C ILE A 378 -20.58 7.11 20.85
N ALA A 379 -19.82 6.03 20.74
CA ALA A 379 -20.21 4.68 21.13
C ALA A 379 -19.44 4.27 22.38
N GLY A 380 -20.08 3.57 23.30
CA GLY A 380 -19.39 3.01 24.45
C GLY A 380 -20.31 2.32 25.45
N ASP A 381 -19.71 1.55 26.35
CA ASP A 381 -20.35 0.92 27.50
C ASP A 381 -20.38 1.89 28.70
N TRP A 382 -21.37 2.79 28.68
CA TRP A 382 -21.49 3.83 29.71
C TRP A 382 -21.97 3.31 31.07
N ASN A 383 -22.27 2.01 31.24
CA ASN A 383 -22.77 1.49 32.51
C ASN A 383 -22.05 0.23 33.02
N GLY A 384 -21.12 -0.33 32.26
CA GLY A 384 -20.32 -1.49 32.60
C GLY A 384 -21.05 -2.83 32.44
N ASP A 385 -22.03 -2.93 31.53
CA ASP A 385 -22.75 -4.18 31.25
C ASP A 385 -22.15 -5.00 30.10
N GLY A 386 -21.10 -4.49 29.46
CA GLY A 386 -20.40 -5.07 28.33
C GLY A 386 -21.07 -4.79 26.98
N CYS A 387 -22.07 -3.91 26.91
CA CYS A 387 -22.78 -3.58 25.68
C CYS A 387 -22.54 -2.12 25.30
N ASP A 388 -22.17 -1.88 24.04
CA ASP A 388 -22.04 -0.51 23.56
C ASP A 388 -23.39 0.12 23.22
N THR A 389 -23.50 1.39 23.57
CA THR A 389 -24.66 2.21 23.23
C THR A 389 -24.24 3.57 22.68
N ILE A 390 -25.15 4.22 21.94
CA ILE A 390 -24.86 5.49 21.29
C ILE A 390 -25.23 6.66 22.19
N SER A 391 -24.23 7.50 22.45
CA SER A 391 -24.32 8.79 23.14
C SER A 391 -23.98 9.94 22.20
N ILE A 392 -24.24 11.18 22.61
CA ILE A 392 -24.07 12.38 21.77
C ILE A 392 -23.18 13.40 22.47
N TYR A 393 -22.24 13.97 21.74
CA TYR A 393 -21.52 15.18 22.11
C TYR A 393 -21.96 16.37 21.26
N ARG A 394 -22.53 17.37 21.92
CA ARG A 394 -22.96 18.62 21.27
C ARG A 394 -21.81 19.61 21.26
N GLN A 395 -21.04 19.57 20.18
CA GLN A 395 -19.81 20.37 20.01
C GLN A 395 -20.03 21.88 20.17
N ALA A 396 -21.21 22.41 19.87
CA ALA A 396 -21.49 23.85 20.03
C ALA A 396 -21.56 24.30 21.50
N LEU A 397 -21.84 23.38 22.42
CA LEU A 397 -22.03 23.67 23.84
C LEU A 397 -20.94 23.07 24.74
N GLY A 398 -20.17 22.09 24.26
CA GLY A 398 -19.30 21.28 25.12
C GLY A 398 -20.12 20.42 26.09
N ALA A 399 -21.22 19.84 25.60
CA ALA A 399 -22.15 19.06 26.41
C ALA A 399 -22.22 17.61 25.92
N VAL A 400 -22.17 16.68 26.87
CA VAL A 400 -22.30 15.23 26.68
C VAL A 400 -23.72 14.81 27.07
N PHE A 401 -24.31 13.92 26.29
CA PHE A 401 -25.63 13.33 26.50
C PHE A 401 -25.51 11.81 26.44
N ILE A 402 -25.59 11.15 27.60
CA ILE A 402 -25.41 9.70 27.75
C ILE A 402 -26.74 8.96 27.63
N SER A 403 -26.77 7.84 26.90
CA SER A 403 -27.93 6.96 26.77
C SER A 403 -27.50 5.48 26.79
N ASN A 404 -28.01 4.69 27.73
CA ASN A 404 -27.76 3.24 27.81
C ASN A 404 -28.80 2.40 27.03
N VAL A 405 -29.46 2.98 26.02
CA VAL A 405 -30.49 2.28 25.24
C VAL A 405 -30.43 2.60 23.75
N LEU A 406 -30.57 1.57 22.91
CA LEU A 406 -30.55 1.66 21.44
C LEU A 406 -31.95 1.80 20.82
N ARG A 407 -32.82 2.67 21.36
CA ARG A 407 -34.21 2.80 20.87
C ARG A 407 -34.92 4.14 21.08
N THR A 408 -34.33 5.11 21.78
CA THR A 408 -35.01 6.37 22.10
C THR A 408 -34.13 7.58 21.85
N ALA A 409 -34.76 8.73 21.60
CA ALA A 409 -34.09 10.01 21.39
C ALA A 409 -33.77 10.77 22.69
N THR A 410 -33.84 10.13 23.86
CA THR A 410 -33.71 10.78 25.16
C THR A 410 -32.47 10.28 25.89
N ALA A 411 -31.58 11.22 26.25
CA ALA A 411 -30.48 10.94 27.14
C ALA A 411 -30.97 10.69 28.57
N GLU A 412 -30.29 9.79 29.27
CA GLU A 412 -30.54 9.48 30.69
C GLU A 412 -29.77 10.43 31.60
N THR A 413 -28.64 10.96 31.13
CA THR A 413 -27.80 11.93 31.86
C THR A 413 -27.15 12.90 30.88
N ASP A 414 -26.96 14.14 31.30
CA ASP A 414 -26.21 15.16 30.57
C ASP A 414 -25.25 15.93 31.48
N TYR A 415 -24.11 16.35 30.94
CA TYR A 415 -23.10 17.13 31.65
C TYR A 415 -22.22 17.94 30.69
N PHE A 416 -21.45 18.89 31.23
CA PHE A 416 -20.49 19.68 30.44
C PHE A 416 -19.07 19.16 30.59
N PHE A 417 -18.36 19.04 29.48
CA PHE A 417 -16.95 18.67 29.45
C PHE A 417 -16.26 19.29 28.22
N GLY A 418 -15.06 19.83 28.45
CA GLY A 418 -14.20 20.46 27.44
C GLY A 418 -14.73 21.75 26.83
N ASN A 419 -14.13 22.14 25.70
CA ASN A 419 -14.47 23.37 24.99
C ASN A 419 -15.31 23.09 23.74
N PRO A 420 -16.06 24.09 23.26
CA PRO A 420 -16.72 23.98 21.98
C PRO A 420 -15.74 23.60 20.87
N GLN A 421 -16.16 22.71 19.96
CA GLN A 421 -15.39 22.15 18.84
C GLN A 421 -14.30 21.14 19.16
N ASP A 422 -14.03 20.80 20.43
CA ASP A 422 -13.20 19.62 20.72
C ASP A 422 -13.90 18.35 20.14
N ARG A 423 -13.11 17.34 19.72
CA ARG A 423 -13.64 16.09 19.15
C ARG A 423 -13.82 15.04 20.23
N PRO A 424 -14.99 14.40 20.31
CA PRO A 424 -15.22 13.37 21.31
C PRO A 424 -14.69 12.01 20.85
N PHE A 425 -14.32 11.21 21.85
CA PHE A 425 -14.07 9.77 21.75
C PHE A 425 -14.40 9.15 23.12
N SER A 426 -14.31 7.84 23.21
CA SER A 426 -14.71 7.05 24.37
C SER A 426 -13.68 5.98 24.69
N GLY A 427 -13.71 5.53 25.93
CA GLY A 427 -12.98 4.36 26.41
C GLY A 427 -12.95 4.28 27.94
N ASP A 428 -12.57 3.13 28.45
CA ASP A 428 -12.30 2.84 29.86
C ASP A 428 -10.87 3.28 30.24
N PHE A 429 -10.70 4.59 30.46
CA PHE A 429 -9.37 5.17 30.66
C PHE A 429 -8.72 4.86 32.02
N ASP A 430 -9.46 4.32 33.01
CA ASP A 430 -8.93 3.91 34.31
C ASP A 430 -9.10 2.43 34.66
N GLY A 431 -9.68 1.63 33.76
CA GLY A 431 -9.75 0.18 33.84
C GLY A 431 -10.82 -0.32 34.81
N ASP A 432 -11.92 0.44 34.99
CA ASP A 432 -13.02 0.07 35.89
C ASP A 432 -14.17 -0.68 35.19
N GLY A 433 -14.07 -0.84 33.87
CA GLY A 433 -15.03 -1.48 32.98
C GLY A 433 -16.13 -0.55 32.48
N ILE A 434 -16.05 0.77 32.71
CA ILE A 434 -17.05 1.74 32.27
C ILE A 434 -16.41 2.74 31.31
N ASP A 435 -16.98 2.86 30.11
CA ASP A 435 -16.54 3.87 29.17
C ASP A 435 -16.88 5.27 29.62
N THR A 436 -15.94 6.17 29.38
CA THR A 436 -16.07 7.58 29.70
C THR A 436 -15.64 8.44 28.53
N VAL A 437 -15.97 9.73 28.58
CA VAL A 437 -15.76 10.63 27.43
C VAL A 437 -14.36 11.24 27.47
N GLY A 438 -13.61 11.00 26.40
CA GLY A 438 -12.41 11.73 26.05
C GLY A 438 -12.71 12.87 25.06
N LEU A 439 -11.90 13.93 25.09
CA LEU A 439 -11.96 15.03 24.12
C LEU A 439 -10.57 15.29 23.53
N TYR A 440 -10.52 15.56 22.24
CA TYR A 440 -9.30 15.84 21.51
C TYR A 440 -9.38 17.17 20.77
N ARG A 441 -8.40 18.03 21.03
CA ARG A 441 -8.26 19.30 20.33
C ARG A 441 -7.45 19.10 19.06
N GLU A 442 -8.15 18.91 17.95
CA GLU A 442 -7.57 18.71 16.61
C GLU A 442 -6.59 19.81 16.17
N THR A 443 -6.67 21.02 16.75
CA THR A 443 -5.76 22.12 16.37
C THR A 443 -4.40 22.07 17.06
N SER A 444 -4.27 21.33 18.17
CA SER A 444 -3.05 21.29 18.97
C SER A 444 -2.56 19.89 19.33
N GLY A 445 -3.37 18.85 19.13
CA GLY A 445 -3.05 17.49 19.57
C GLY A 445 -3.16 17.29 21.08
N LEU A 446 -4.04 18.05 21.75
CA LEU A 446 -4.22 17.96 23.21
C LEU A 446 -5.41 17.05 23.51
N ALA A 447 -5.17 15.97 24.25
CA ALA A 447 -6.18 15.04 24.73
C ALA A 447 -6.58 15.39 26.16
N TYR A 448 -7.87 15.22 26.46
CA TYR A 448 -8.51 15.40 27.76
C TYR A 448 -9.32 14.15 28.06
N LEU A 449 -9.01 13.44 29.14
CA LEU A 449 -9.75 12.26 29.57
C LEU A 449 -10.45 12.57 30.88
N ARG A 450 -11.66 12.05 31.03
CA ARG A 450 -12.48 12.23 32.21
C ARG A 450 -13.08 10.90 32.59
N ASN A 451 -12.97 10.51 33.86
CA ASN A 451 -13.34 9.18 34.35
C ASN A 451 -14.70 9.17 35.05
N GLU A 452 -15.51 10.22 34.88
CA GLU A 452 -16.83 10.33 35.49
C GLU A 452 -17.83 11.04 34.57
N HIS A 453 -19.07 10.56 34.52
CA HIS A 453 -20.18 11.20 33.77
C HIS A 453 -20.80 12.40 34.51
N THR A 454 -19.95 13.29 35.00
CA THR A 454 -20.35 14.51 35.74
C THR A 454 -19.68 15.75 35.15
N THR A 455 -20.18 16.95 35.46
CA THR A 455 -19.52 18.19 35.00
C THR A 455 -18.24 18.44 35.79
N GLY A 456 -17.11 18.63 35.10
CA GLY A 456 -15.82 18.89 35.76
C GLY A 456 -14.63 19.06 34.80
N PRO A 457 -13.44 19.36 35.33
CA PRO A 457 -12.20 19.38 34.54
C PRO A 457 -11.81 17.97 34.06
N ALA A 458 -10.83 17.86 33.17
CA ALA A 458 -10.26 16.56 32.83
C ALA A 458 -9.50 15.98 34.03
N ASP A 459 -9.55 14.67 34.20
CA ASP A 459 -8.74 13.93 35.19
C ASP A 459 -7.31 13.74 34.66
N ILE A 460 -7.18 13.56 33.34
CA ILE A 460 -5.90 13.42 32.63
C ILE A 460 -5.89 14.37 31.44
N GLU A 461 -4.79 15.12 31.25
CA GLU A 461 -4.56 15.92 30.04
C GLU A 461 -3.11 15.81 29.57
N PHE A 462 -2.90 15.60 28.26
CA PHE A 462 -1.57 15.49 27.66
C PHE A 462 -1.57 15.69 26.15
N PHE A 463 -0.42 16.03 25.59
CA PHE A 463 -0.26 16.10 24.13
C PHE A 463 0.04 14.73 23.54
N TYR A 464 -0.68 14.36 22.49
CA TYR A 464 -0.44 13.16 21.69
C TYR A 464 -0.93 13.38 20.26
N GLY A 465 -0.07 13.15 19.27
CA GLY A 465 -0.36 13.50 17.87
C GLY A 465 -0.10 14.97 17.52
N VAL A 466 -0.51 15.36 16.32
CA VAL A 466 -0.40 16.71 15.76
C VAL A 466 -1.74 17.18 15.20
N ALA A 467 -1.75 18.40 14.66
CA ALA A 467 -2.98 18.97 14.11
C ALA A 467 -3.57 18.11 12.98
N ASN A 468 -4.89 17.92 13.03
CA ASN A 468 -5.69 17.09 12.11
C ASN A 468 -5.47 15.56 12.18
N ASP A 469 -4.70 15.05 13.14
CA ASP A 469 -4.73 13.62 13.43
C ASP A 469 -6.13 13.25 13.97
N ALA A 470 -6.66 12.07 13.58
CA ALA A 470 -7.92 11.57 14.11
C ALA A 470 -7.65 10.70 15.34
N ILE A 471 -8.30 10.98 16.47
CA ILE A 471 -8.12 10.20 17.70
C ILE A 471 -9.06 9.00 17.76
N ILE A 472 -8.58 7.93 18.38
CA ILE A 472 -9.33 6.75 18.78
C ILE A 472 -8.80 6.26 20.14
N ALA A 473 -9.52 5.38 20.81
CA ALA A 473 -9.02 4.65 21.97
C ALA A 473 -9.53 3.21 21.92
N ALA A 474 -8.75 2.30 22.47
CA ALA A 474 -9.08 0.90 22.73
C ALA A 474 -7.97 0.29 23.62
N ASP A 475 -8.17 -0.96 24.03
CA ASP A 475 -7.19 -1.76 24.74
C ASP A 475 -6.21 -2.42 23.75
N TRP A 476 -5.14 -1.70 23.41
CA TRP A 476 -4.14 -2.18 22.45
C TRP A 476 -3.33 -3.37 22.94
N ASN A 477 -3.23 -3.58 24.26
CA ASN A 477 -2.29 -4.51 24.91
C ASN A 477 -2.97 -5.59 25.78
N SER A 478 -4.30 -5.65 25.79
CA SER A 478 -5.12 -6.57 26.60
C SER A 478 -4.93 -6.43 28.11
N ASP A 479 -4.66 -5.22 28.62
CA ASP A 479 -4.53 -4.98 30.06
C ASP A 479 -5.84 -4.52 30.74
N GLY A 480 -6.89 -4.33 29.97
CA GLY A 480 -8.22 -3.90 30.41
C GLY A 480 -8.37 -2.39 30.58
N GLN A 481 -7.39 -1.58 30.17
CA GLN A 481 -7.48 -0.13 30.13
C GLN A 481 -7.39 0.38 28.69
N ASP A 482 -8.34 1.21 28.29
CA ASP A 482 -8.29 1.88 27.00
C ASP A 482 -7.28 3.01 27.02
N THR A 483 -6.50 3.06 25.95
CA THR A 483 -5.45 4.06 25.79
C THR A 483 -5.51 4.73 24.43
N VAL A 484 -5.01 5.96 24.33
CA VAL A 484 -5.17 6.73 23.10
C VAL A 484 -4.34 6.18 21.93
N GLY A 485 -4.93 6.23 20.75
CA GLY A 485 -4.26 6.07 19.46
C GLY A 485 -4.66 7.21 18.52
N ILE A 486 -3.82 7.50 17.53
CA ILE A 486 -4.17 8.44 16.46
C ILE A 486 -3.97 7.83 15.09
N PHE A 487 -4.81 8.25 14.15
CA PHE A 487 -4.63 8.01 12.73
C PHE A 487 -4.19 9.29 12.04
N ARG A 488 -3.00 9.24 11.43
CA ARG A 488 -2.46 10.34 10.64
C ARG A 488 -2.79 10.13 9.17
N GLN A 489 -3.78 10.86 8.67
CA GLN A 489 -4.26 10.70 7.29
C GLN A 489 -3.17 10.94 6.23
N THR A 490 -2.27 11.90 6.46
CA THR A 490 -1.17 12.23 5.52
C THR A 490 -0.13 11.14 5.42
N ALA A 491 0.13 10.43 6.53
CA ALA A 491 1.08 9.33 6.58
C ALA A 491 0.42 7.97 6.32
N ARG A 492 -0.92 7.90 6.41
CA ARG A 492 -1.73 6.68 6.38
C ARG A 492 -1.28 5.64 7.40
N ARG A 493 -1.05 6.12 8.62
CA ARG A 493 -0.51 5.32 9.72
C ARG A 493 -1.28 5.54 11.00
N PHE A 494 -1.41 4.46 11.76
CA PHE A 494 -1.80 4.53 13.16
C PHE A 494 -0.56 4.65 14.04
N TYR A 495 -0.70 5.42 15.11
CA TYR A 495 0.28 5.59 16.17
C TYR A 495 -0.47 5.32 17.48
N LEU A 496 -0.18 4.19 18.11
CA LEU A 496 -0.89 3.70 19.30
C LEU A 496 0.00 3.83 20.53
N SER A 497 -0.58 4.24 21.65
CA SER A 497 0.10 4.38 22.93
C SER A 497 -0.53 3.40 23.91
N ASN A 498 0.26 2.59 24.61
CA ASN A 498 -0.22 1.72 25.68
C ASN A 498 -0.39 2.49 27.01
N ARG A 499 -0.43 3.83 26.95
CA ARG A 499 -0.48 4.72 28.12
C ARG A 499 -1.18 6.03 27.79
N ASN A 500 -1.97 6.52 28.74
CA ASN A 500 -2.59 7.85 28.68
C ASN A 500 -1.66 8.95 29.22
N GLN A 501 -0.54 9.18 28.53
CA GLN A 501 0.46 10.21 28.87
C GLN A 501 1.17 10.75 27.62
N GLN A 502 1.82 11.92 27.74
CA GLN A 502 2.64 12.46 26.66
C GLN A 502 3.86 11.56 26.39
N GLY A 503 4.06 11.19 25.12
CA GLY A 503 5.16 10.34 24.70
C GLY A 503 5.13 10.01 23.22
N ASN A 504 6.08 9.20 22.77
CA ASN A 504 6.03 8.57 21.45
C ASN A 504 5.02 7.41 21.49
N ALA A 505 4.55 6.99 20.32
CA ALA A 505 3.79 5.76 20.18
C ALA A 505 4.61 4.54 20.61
N ASP A 506 3.94 3.57 21.20
CA ASP A 506 4.50 2.24 21.45
C ASP A 506 4.39 1.37 20.20
N LEU A 507 3.36 1.57 19.38
CA LEU A 507 3.12 0.84 18.13
C LEU A 507 2.84 1.79 16.97
N GLU A 508 3.41 1.49 15.80
CA GLU A 508 3.08 2.15 14.54
C GLU A 508 2.55 1.12 13.54
N LEU A 509 1.38 1.37 12.95
CA LEU A 509 0.79 0.48 11.97
C LEU A 509 0.66 1.18 10.63
N ARG A 510 1.02 0.49 9.55
CA ARG A 510 1.08 1.01 8.18
C ARG A 510 0.10 0.28 7.25
N GLY A 511 0.07 0.67 5.98
CA GLY A 511 -0.72 -0.02 4.95
C GLY A 511 -2.21 0.38 4.90
N PHE A 512 -2.60 1.43 5.62
CA PHE A 512 -3.98 1.89 5.64
C PHE A 512 -4.28 2.82 4.46
N GLY A 513 -5.56 2.88 4.07
CA GLY A 513 -6.04 3.81 3.04
C GLY A 513 -6.37 5.19 3.59
N SER A 514 -7.33 5.86 2.97
CA SER A 514 -8.00 7.03 3.53
C SER A 514 -9.34 6.63 4.15
N GLY A 515 -9.74 7.32 5.22
CA GLY A 515 -11.01 7.08 5.89
C GLY A 515 -11.02 7.68 7.28
N GLN A 516 -12.14 7.49 7.99
CA GLN A 516 -12.28 7.75 9.41
C GLN A 516 -11.85 6.49 10.18
N ALA A 517 -11.02 6.67 11.20
CA ALA A 517 -10.53 5.61 12.05
C ALA A 517 -11.62 5.06 12.98
N VAL A 518 -11.57 3.73 13.18
CA VAL A 518 -12.39 2.97 14.12
C VAL A 518 -11.53 1.91 14.80
N ALA A 519 -11.86 1.55 16.04
CA ALA A 519 -11.23 0.48 16.79
C ALA A 519 -12.28 -0.22 17.67
N ASP A 520 -12.05 -1.52 17.88
CA ASP A 520 -12.72 -2.41 18.84
C ASP A 520 -12.06 -2.25 20.20
#